data_AF-A0A9D2UKM4-F1
#
_entry.id   AF-A0A9D2UKM4-F1
#
_cell.length_a   1.000
_cell.length_b   1.000
_cell.length_c   1.000
_cell.angle_alpha   90.00
_cell.angle_beta   90.00
_cell.angle_gamma   90.00
#
_symmetry.space_group_name_H-M   'P 1'
#
loop_
_entity.id
_entity.type
_entity.pdbx_description
1 polymer ?
#
loop_
_entity_poly.entity_id
_entity_poly.type
_entity_poly.pdbx_seq_one_letter_code
_entity_poly.pdbx_strand_id
1 'polypeptide(L)'
;MTSTPPLTEIMSHDWANALAGVEDRIHSMGDFLRDENAAGRAYLPAGDFVFRAFAEPLSEVKVLIVGQDPYPTPGHAIGLSFAVDPEVRPL
;
A
#
# COMPACT_ATOMS: atom_id res chain seq x y z
N MET A 1 4.94 20.31 -9.15
CA MET A 1 4.13 19.20 -9.68
C MET A 1 5.01 17.96 -9.60
N THR A 2 4.88 17.18 -8.53
CA THR A 2 5.52 15.87 -8.45
C THR A 2 4.87 14.98 -9.50
N SER A 3 5.67 14.46 -10.43
CA SER A 3 5.19 13.51 -11.44
C SER A 3 4.59 12.29 -10.73
N THR A 4 3.47 11.79 -11.23
CA THR A 4 2.93 10.50 -10.78
C THR A 4 3.94 9.42 -11.16
N PRO A 5 4.43 8.60 -10.21
CA PRO A 5 5.40 7.56 -10.51
C PRO A 5 4.74 6.42 -11.30
N PRO A 6 5.46 5.79 -12.23
CA PRO A 6 5.00 4.56 -12.87
C PRO A 6 4.89 3.43 -11.84
N LEU A 7 4.02 2.44 -12.10
CA LEU A 7 3.84 1.31 -11.17
C LEU A 7 5.16 0.58 -10.84
N THR A 8 6.09 0.48 -11.79
CA THR A 8 7.39 -0.18 -11.60
C THR A 8 8.30 0.49 -10.56
N GLU A 9 8.00 1.71 -10.14
CA GLU A 9 8.74 2.41 -9.06
C GLU A 9 8.13 2.18 -7.67
N ILE A 10 6.91 1.64 -7.59
CA ILE A 10 6.17 1.46 -6.32
C ILE A 10 5.86 -0.01 -5.98
N MET A 11 6.12 -0.95 -6.90
CA MET A 11 5.95 -2.40 -6.71
C MET A 11 6.90 -3.19 -7.63
N SER A 12 6.97 -4.51 -7.45
CA SER A 12 7.78 -5.38 -8.33
C SER A 12 7.30 -5.32 -9.79
N HIS A 13 8.19 -5.66 -10.72
CA HIS A 13 7.91 -5.56 -12.15
C HIS A 13 6.75 -6.47 -12.61
N ASP A 14 6.66 -7.68 -12.08
CA ASP A 14 5.59 -8.62 -12.42
C ASP A 14 4.23 -8.22 -11.80
N TRP A 15 4.23 -7.60 -10.61
CA TRP A 15 3.03 -6.94 -10.08
C TRP A 15 2.60 -5.73 -10.91
N ALA A 16 3.54 -4.86 -11.31
CA ALA A 16 3.25 -3.71 -12.15
C ALA A 16 2.61 -4.14 -13.48
N ASN A 17 3.13 -5.19 -14.12
CA ASN A 17 2.55 -5.76 -15.33
C ASN A 17 1.15 -6.34 -15.07
N ALA A 18 0.96 -7.08 -13.97
CA ALA A 18 -0.33 -7.66 -13.62
C ALA A 18 -1.41 -6.59 -13.31
N LEU A 19 -1.00 -5.44 -12.78
CA LEU A 19 -1.88 -4.34 -12.37
C LEU A 19 -1.96 -3.20 -13.40
N ALA A 20 -1.31 -3.33 -14.57
CA ALA A 20 -1.31 -2.30 -15.60
C ALA A 20 -2.73 -1.89 -16.05
N GLY A 21 -3.69 -2.83 -16.07
CA GLY A 21 -5.08 -2.55 -16.41
C GLY A 21 -5.85 -1.68 -15.40
N VAL A 22 -5.27 -1.41 -14.22
CA VAL A 22 -5.86 -0.58 -13.16
C VAL A 22 -4.94 0.56 -12.71
N GLU A 23 -3.91 0.90 -13.48
CA GLU A 23 -2.94 1.96 -13.15
C GLU A 23 -3.62 3.32 -12.89
N ASP A 24 -4.54 3.74 -13.78
CA ASP A 24 -5.31 4.98 -13.61
C ASP A 24 -6.09 5.02 -12.28
N ARG A 25 -6.61 3.87 -11.84
CA ARG A 25 -7.34 3.75 -10.57
C ARG A 25 -6.39 3.86 -9.37
N ILE A 26 -5.19 3.28 -9.47
CA ILE A 26 -4.14 3.41 -8.46
C ILE A 26 -3.72 4.87 -8.31
N HIS A 27 -3.50 5.56 -9.43
CA HIS A 27 -3.15 6.99 -9.42
C HIS A 27 -4.27 7.84 -8.82
N SER A 28 -5.52 7.57 -9.20
CA SER A 28 -6.71 8.24 -8.64
C SER A 28 -6.84 8.01 -7.13
N MET A 29 -6.46 6.83 -6.61
CA MET A 29 -6.43 6.57 -5.18
C MET A 29 -5.34 7.40 -4.48
N GLY A 30 -4.19 7.56 -5.13
CA GLY A 30 -3.14 8.47 -4.65
C GLY A 30 -3.60 9.92 -4.56
N ASP A 31 -4.37 10.40 -5.55
CA ASP A 31 -4.97 11.74 -5.52
C ASP A 31 -5.96 11.87 -4.37
N PHE A 32 -6.89 10.91 -4.23
CA PHE A 32 -7.85 10.87 -3.13
C PHE A 32 -7.16 10.96 -1.77
N LEU A 33 -6.11 10.16 -1.53
CA LEU A 33 -5.38 10.18 -0.25
C LEU A 33 -4.61 11.50 -0.01
N ARG A 34 -4.12 12.16 -1.06
CA ARG A 34 -3.52 13.50 -0.96
C ARG A 34 -4.57 14.54 -0.57
N ASP A 35 -5.76 14.46 -1.15
CA ASP A 35 -6.88 15.36 -0.85
C ASP A 35 -7.39 15.17 0.59
N GLU A 36 -7.49 13.92 1.06
CA GLU A 36 -7.84 13.61 2.46
C GLU A 36 -6.84 14.25 3.43
N ASN A 37 -5.54 14.07 3.19
CA ASN A 37 -4.48 14.69 4.00
C ASN A 37 -4.54 16.23 3.96
N ALA A 38 -4.74 16.82 2.79
CA ALA A 38 -4.88 18.27 2.63
C ALA A 38 -6.11 18.82 3.38
N ALA A 39 -7.16 18.00 3.49
CA ALA A 39 -8.36 18.30 4.27
C ALA A 39 -8.24 17.95 5.76
N GLY A 40 -7.05 17.56 6.24
CA GLY A 40 -6.78 17.26 7.64
C GLY A 40 -7.27 15.88 8.12
N ARG A 41 -7.64 14.98 7.19
CA ARG A 41 -8.04 13.60 7.49
C ARG A 41 -6.87 12.66 7.16
N ALA A 42 -6.22 12.15 8.20
CA ALA A 42 -5.13 11.20 8.03
C ALA A 42 -5.64 9.81 7.62
N TYR A 43 -4.76 9.02 6.97
CA TYR A 43 -4.99 7.61 6.65
C TYR A 43 -3.86 6.72 7.18
N LEU A 44 -4.10 5.41 7.18
CA LEU A 44 -3.12 4.37 7.51
C LEU A 44 -3.04 3.35 6.37
N PRO A 45 -1.90 2.66 6.17
CA PRO A 45 -0.60 2.88 6.82
C PRO A 45 0.10 4.15 6.30
N ALA A 46 1.35 4.38 6.69
CA ALA A 46 2.21 5.38 6.04
C ALA A 46 2.25 5.16 4.52
N GLY A 47 2.36 6.23 3.73
CA GLY A 47 2.26 6.20 2.27
C GLY A 47 3.17 5.17 1.61
N ASP A 48 4.45 5.12 2.03
CA ASP A 48 5.44 4.19 1.48
C ASP A 48 5.15 2.71 1.82
N PHE A 49 4.22 2.45 2.74
CA PHE A 49 3.79 1.11 3.11
C PHE A 49 2.48 0.68 2.44
N VAL A 50 1.77 1.55 1.73
CA VAL A 50 0.49 1.21 1.09
C VAL A 50 0.65 0.04 0.11
N PHE A 51 1.73 0.02 -0.67
CA PHE A 51 2.01 -1.04 -1.65
C PHE A 51 3.02 -2.08 -1.18
N ARG A 52 3.37 -2.12 0.13
CA ARG A 52 4.43 -3.00 0.64
C ARG A 52 4.21 -4.48 0.32
N ALA A 53 2.96 -4.94 0.30
CA ALA A 53 2.62 -6.32 -0.06
C ALA A 53 3.00 -6.71 -1.51
N PHE A 54 3.20 -5.73 -2.40
CA PHE A 54 3.54 -5.92 -3.81
C PHE A 54 5.04 -5.71 -4.10
N ALA A 55 5.87 -5.54 -3.06
CA ALA A 55 7.31 -5.37 -3.22
C ALA A 55 8.01 -6.67 -3.62
N GLU A 56 7.52 -7.81 -3.12
CA GLU A 56 8.05 -9.13 -3.48
C GLU A 56 7.52 -9.58 -4.85
N PRO A 57 8.33 -10.25 -5.69
CA PRO A 57 7.92 -10.70 -7.00
C PRO A 57 6.65 -11.57 -6.95
N LEU A 58 5.64 -11.23 -7.76
CA LEU A 58 4.42 -12.01 -7.91
C LEU A 58 4.72 -13.47 -8.27
N SER A 59 5.75 -13.70 -9.07
CA SER A 59 6.20 -15.03 -9.50
C SER A 59 6.66 -15.95 -8.36
N GLU A 60 7.01 -15.41 -7.19
CA GLU A 60 7.39 -16.17 -6.00
C GLU A 60 6.20 -16.42 -5.05
N VAL A 61 5.06 -15.75 -5.27
CA VAL A 61 3.87 -15.88 -4.43
C VAL A 61 3.19 -17.23 -4.65
N LYS A 62 2.97 -17.97 -3.56
CA LYS A 62 2.30 -19.29 -3.57
C LYS A 62 0.96 -19.30 -2.85
N VAL A 63 0.78 -18.40 -1.88
CA VAL A 63 -0.40 -18.31 -1.02
C VAL A 63 -0.77 -16.85 -0.86
N LEU A 64 -2.06 -16.55 -0.96
CA LEU A 64 -2.61 -15.23 -0.70
C LEU A 64 -3.42 -15.26 0.59
N ILE A 65 -3.08 -14.36 1.53
CA ILE A 65 -3.89 -14.09 2.72
C ILE A 65 -4.54 -12.73 2.54
N VAL A 66 -5.87 -12.67 2.65
CA VAL A 66 -6.67 -11.46 2.45
C VAL A 66 -7.27 -11.03 3.79
N GLY A 67 -6.90 -9.84 4.25
CA GLY A 67 -7.59 -9.13 5.33
C GLY A 67 -8.69 -8.20 4.81
N GLN A 68 -9.36 -7.49 5.71
CA GLN A 68 -10.39 -6.50 5.34
C GLN A 68 -9.75 -5.14 5.00
N ASP A 69 -9.07 -4.54 5.97
CA ASP A 69 -8.45 -3.22 5.91
C ASP A 69 -7.28 -3.14 6.91
N PRO A 70 -6.41 -2.10 6.82
CA PRO A 70 -5.32 -1.93 7.76
C PRO A 70 -5.81 -1.79 9.21
N TYR A 71 -4.97 -2.13 10.20
CA TYR A 71 -5.29 -1.84 11.60
C TYR A 71 -5.64 -0.35 11.78
N PRO A 72 -6.73 -0.01 12.50
CA PRO A 72 -7.16 1.38 12.67
C PRO A 72 -6.28 2.15 13.66
N THR A 73 -5.48 1.45 14.46
CA THR A 73 -4.59 2.04 15.46
C THR A 73 -3.32 2.59 14.79
N PRO A 74 -3.02 3.89 14.92
CA PRO A 74 -1.77 4.46 14.42
C PRO A 74 -0.55 3.70 14.94
N GLY A 75 0.40 3.40 14.05
CA GLY A 75 1.61 2.62 14.37
C GLY A 75 1.46 1.10 14.24
N HIS A 76 0.24 0.55 14.09
CA HIS A 76 0.05 -0.89 13.94
C HIS A 76 0.13 -1.33 12.46
N ALA A 77 -0.51 -0.60 11.56
CA ALA A 77 -0.54 -0.95 10.15
C ALA A 77 0.82 -0.72 9.47
N ILE A 78 1.43 -1.79 8.95
CA ILE A 78 2.74 -1.74 8.28
C ILE A 78 2.70 -2.13 6.79
N GLY A 79 1.51 -2.21 6.18
CA GLY A 79 1.35 -2.54 4.76
C GLY A 79 1.28 -4.04 4.43
N LEU A 80 1.22 -4.90 5.45
CA LEU A 80 1.04 -6.35 5.32
C LEU A 80 -0.12 -6.78 6.22
N SER A 81 -1.09 -7.52 5.67
CA SER A 81 -2.30 -7.92 6.40
C SER A 81 -1.95 -8.69 7.67
N PHE A 82 -2.57 -8.32 8.81
CA PHE A 82 -2.36 -8.90 10.15
C PHE A 82 -0.95 -8.74 10.75
N ALA A 83 0.00 -8.11 10.06
CA ALA A 83 1.33 -7.87 10.58
C ALA A 83 1.41 -6.51 11.27
N VAL A 84 2.31 -6.41 12.25
CA VAL A 84 2.69 -5.17 12.93
C VAL A 84 4.21 -5.08 13.01
N ASP A 85 4.74 -3.90 13.35
CA ASP A 85 6.17 -3.73 13.63
C ASP A 85 6.59 -4.61 14.83
N PRO A 86 7.79 -5.23 14.82
CA PRO A 86 8.27 -6.08 15.91
C PRO A 86 8.19 -5.48 17.31
N GLU A 87 8.30 -4.15 17.42
CA GLU A 87 8.30 -3.40 18.68
C GLU A 87 6.88 -3.14 19.25
N VAL A 88 5.82 -3.39 18.49
CA VAL A 88 4.43 -3.14 18.94
C VAL A 88 4.05 -4.12 20.06
N ARG A 89 3.81 -3.60 21.27
CA ARG A 89 3.42 -4.36 22.47
C ARG A 89 2.49 -3.55 23.40
N PRO A 90 1.55 -4.20 24.12
CA PRO A 90 0.96 -5.51 23.81
C PRO A 90 0.09 -5.42 22.54
N LEU A 91 -0.25 -6.57 21.97
CA LEU A 91 -1.18 -6.67 20.83
C LEU A 91 -2.64 -6.66 21.29
#